data_AF-A0A2D0NF53-F1
#
_entry.id   AF-A0A2D0NF53-F1
#
_cell.length_a   1.000
_cell.length_b   1.000
_cell.length_c   1.000
_cell.angle_alpha   90.00
_cell.angle_beta   90.00
_cell.angle_gamma   90.00
#
_symmetry.space_group_name_H-M   'P 1'
#
loop_
_entity.id
_entity.type
_entity.pdbx_description
1 polymer ?
#
loop_
_entity_poly.entity_id
_entity_poly.type
_entity_poly.pdbx_seq_one_letter_code
_entity_poly.pdbx_strand_id
1 'polypeptide(L)'
;MEIDDTGLAKRIRQNVLDILDLWASKDHQLKYQESVPIAQVSAELFCQWADDLYHPESTQFKMAFSEKERAILTDFDKKFNYISDNTLKNLPDIENFVKTSEWKFINQAAIETLKKLRLPTITIEKRSY
;
A
#
# COMPACT_ATOMS: atom_id res chain seq x y z
N MET A 1 2.73 -28.20 -6.48
CA MET A 1 2.91 -27.22 -7.57
C MET A 1 3.85 -26.17 -7.02
N GLU A 2 5.11 -26.22 -7.42
CA GLU A 2 6.13 -25.25 -7.00
C GLU A 2 5.74 -23.91 -7.64
N ILE A 3 5.43 -22.89 -6.84
CA ILE A 3 5.24 -21.54 -7.37
C ILE A 3 6.65 -21.04 -7.66
N ASP A 4 7.00 -20.91 -8.93
CA ASP A 4 8.28 -20.29 -9.31
C ASP A 4 8.32 -18.82 -8.85
N ASP A 5 9.53 -18.27 -8.68
CA ASP A 5 9.74 -16.91 -8.19
C ASP A 5 9.02 -15.83 -9.03
N THR A 6 8.76 -16.11 -10.31
CA THR A 6 8.02 -15.19 -11.19
C THR A 6 6.53 -15.18 -10.83
N GLY A 7 5.95 -16.35 -10.55
CA GLY A 7 4.58 -16.49 -10.06
C GLY A 7 4.39 -15.78 -8.71
N LEU A 8 5.36 -15.89 -7.81
CA LEU A 8 5.32 -15.21 -6.51
C LEU A 8 5.47 -13.69 -6.65
N ALA A 9 6.40 -13.21 -7.48
CA ALA A 9 6.56 -11.79 -7.76
C ALA A 9 5.28 -11.13 -8.32
N LYS A 10 4.56 -11.82 -9.23
CA LYS A 10 3.26 -11.34 -9.73
C LYS A 10 2.21 -11.21 -8.64
N ARG A 11 2.15 -12.19 -7.71
CA ARG A 11 1.21 -12.14 -6.58
C ARG A 11 1.54 -11.03 -5.60
N ILE A 12 2.82 -10.85 -5.27
CA ILE A 12 3.28 -9.73 -4.42
C ILE A 12 2.88 -8.40 -5.05
N ARG A 13 3.13 -8.24 -6.36
CA ARG A 13 2.72 -7.02 -7.07
C ARG A 13 1.22 -6.75 -6.93
N GLN A 14 0.40 -7.77 -7.17
CA GLN A 14 -1.06 -7.63 -7.07
C GLN A 14 -1.48 -7.28 -5.65
N ASN A 15 -1.00 -8.01 -4.63
CA ASN A 15 -1.37 -7.78 -3.24
C ASN A 15 -1.02 -6.37 -2.75
N VAL A 16 0.17 -5.85 -3.11
CA VAL A 16 0.57 -4.48 -2.78
C VAL A 16 -0.36 -3.46 -3.43
N LEU A 17 -0.73 -3.66 -4.70
CA LEU A 17 -1.68 -2.78 -5.39
C LEU A 17 -3.08 -2.84 -4.77
N ASP A 18 -3.54 -4.03 -4.40
CA ASP A 18 -4.84 -4.25 -3.76
C ASP A 18 -4.92 -3.55 -2.40
N ILE A 19 -3.87 -3.63 -1.57
CA ILE A 19 -3.82 -2.93 -0.29
C ILE A 19 -3.71 -1.41 -0.46
N LEU A 20 -2.97 -0.93 -1.47
CA LEU A 20 -2.98 0.50 -1.79
C LEU A 20 -4.37 0.98 -2.26
N ASP A 21 -5.08 0.19 -3.08
CA ASP A 21 -6.46 0.50 -3.49
C ASP A 21 -7.43 0.45 -2.30
N LEU A 22 -7.22 -0.47 -1.34
CA LEU A 22 -7.97 -0.52 -0.09
C LEU A 22 -7.72 0.74 0.75
N TRP A 23 -6.46 1.13 0.97
CA TRP A 23 -6.11 2.36 1.68
C TRP A 23 -6.67 3.63 1.00
N ALA A 24 -6.75 3.63 -0.33
CA ALA A 24 -7.30 4.72 -1.12
C ALA A 24 -8.84 4.83 -1.06
N SER A 25 -9.56 3.84 -0.54
CA SER A 25 -11.02 3.79 -0.58
C SER A 25 -11.66 3.60 0.80
N LYS A 26 -12.23 4.68 1.34
CA LYS A 26 -13.06 4.63 2.55
C LYS A 26 -14.16 3.57 2.45
N ASP A 27 -14.88 3.54 1.32
CA ASP A 27 -16.02 2.65 1.15
C ASP A 27 -15.59 1.17 1.14
N HIS A 28 -14.41 0.86 0.60
CA HIS A 28 -13.88 -0.51 0.66
C HIS A 28 -13.51 -0.92 2.09
N GLN A 29 -12.92 -0.01 2.88
CA GLN A 29 -12.56 -0.29 4.27
C GLN A 29 -13.79 -0.50 5.15
N LEU A 30 -14.85 0.30 4.95
CA LEU A 30 -16.12 0.11 5.66
C LEU A 30 -16.79 -1.22 5.31
N LYS A 31 -16.84 -1.58 4.01
CA LYS A 31 -17.33 -2.89 3.57
C LYS A 31 -16.49 -4.05 4.12
N TYR A 32 -15.19 -3.85 4.29
CA TYR A 32 -14.33 -4.89 4.85
C TYR A 32 -14.74 -5.22 6.30
N GLN A 33 -15.03 -4.21 7.11
CA GLN A 33 -15.55 -4.39 8.47
C GLN A 33 -16.87 -5.14 8.52
N GLU A 34 -17.77 -4.89 7.57
CA GLU A 34 -19.04 -5.63 7.45
C GLU A 34 -18.81 -7.12 7.16
N SER A 35 -17.78 -7.46 6.38
CA SER A 35 -17.43 -8.84 6.04
C SER A 35 -16.69 -9.60 7.14
N VAL A 36 -16.00 -8.88 8.03
CA VAL A 36 -15.23 -9.47 9.14
C VAL A 36 -15.52 -8.72 10.46
N PRO A 37 -16.72 -8.88 11.06
CA PRO A 37 -17.18 -8.01 12.15
C PRO A 37 -16.36 -8.07 13.45
N ILE A 38 -15.54 -9.12 13.61
CA ILE A 38 -14.70 -9.34 14.80
C ILE A 38 -13.32 -8.66 14.64
N ALA A 39 -12.91 -8.36 13.41
CA ALA A 39 -11.60 -7.76 13.14
C ALA A 39 -11.59 -6.28 13.53
N GLN A 40 -10.49 -5.84 14.14
CA GLN A 40 -10.19 -4.42 14.30
C GLN A 40 -9.58 -3.93 12.99
N VAL A 41 -10.43 -3.60 12.01
CA VAL A 41 -10.01 -3.33 10.63
C VAL A 41 -8.97 -2.20 10.56
N SER A 42 -9.07 -1.19 11.42
CA SER A 42 -8.07 -0.11 11.47
C SER A 42 -6.65 -0.66 11.68
N ALA A 43 -6.45 -1.53 12.67
CA ALA A 43 -5.16 -2.13 13.01
C ALA A 43 -4.72 -3.15 11.97
N GLU A 44 -5.67 -3.92 11.44
CA GLU A 44 -5.37 -4.88 10.36
C GLU A 44 -4.80 -4.18 9.12
N LEU A 45 -5.34 -3.03 8.74
CA LEU A 45 -4.80 -2.24 7.63
C LEU A 45 -3.34 -1.83 7.87
N PHE A 46 -2.94 -1.60 9.13
CA PHE A 46 -1.55 -1.30 9.45
C PHE A 46 -0.67 -2.55 9.35
N CYS A 47 -1.10 -3.67 9.95
CA CYS A 47 -0.37 -4.94 9.90
C CYS A 47 -0.19 -5.45 8.48
N GLN A 48 -1.24 -5.40 7.65
CA GLN A 48 -1.18 -5.85 6.25
C GLN A 48 -0.10 -5.11 5.45
N TRP A 49 0.11 -3.82 5.72
CA TRP A 49 1.20 -3.10 5.06
C TRP A 49 2.56 -3.44 5.69
N ALA A 50 2.70 -3.23 7.00
CA ALA A 50 3.99 -3.24 7.70
C ALA A 50 4.57 -4.65 7.88
N ASP A 51 3.73 -5.62 8.22
CA ASP A 51 4.14 -6.96 8.60
C ASP A 51 4.06 -7.95 7.44
N ASP A 52 3.07 -7.81 6.55
CA ASP A 52 2.76 -8.85 5.55
C ASP A 52 3.27 -8.56 4.13
N LEU A 53 3.29 -7.29 3.70
CA LEU A 53 3.46 -6.95 2.27
C LEU A 53 4.70 -6.16 1.94
N TYR A 54 5.07 -5.17 2.76
CA TYR A 54 6.19 -4.29 2.45
C TYR A 54 7.53 -4.89 2.88
N HIS A 55 8.08 -5.76 2.03
CA HIS A 55 9.38 -6.39 2.23
C HIS A 55 10.39 -5.99 1.13
N PRO A 56 10.85 -4.73 1.11
CA PRO A 56 11.60 -4.15 -0.01
C PRO A 56 12.91 -4.87 -0.32
N GLU A 57 13.48 -5.55 0.68
CA GLU A 57 14.75 -6.25 0.52
C GLU A 57 14.62 -7.68 0.00
N SER A 58 13.42 -8.26 0.02
CA SER A 58 13.19 -9.62 -0.47
C SER A 58 13.38 -9.71 -1.99
N THR A 59 13.90 -10.84 -2.45
CA THR A 59 14.16 -11.09 -3.87
C THR A 59 12.88 -10.95 -4.70
N GLN A 60 11.77 -11.53 -4.22
CA GLN A 60 10.52 -11.52 -4.97
C GLN A 60 9.87 -10.13 -5.02
N PHE A 61 10.04 -9.30 -4.00
CA PHE A 61 9.60 -7.91 -4.06
C PHE A 61 10.45 -7.08 -5.04
N LYS A 62 11.77 -7.30 -5.07
CA LYS A 62 12.67 -6.69 -6.06
C LYS A 62 12.36 -7.11 -7.50
N MET A 63 11.86 -8.34 -7.69
CA MET A 63 11.37 -8.82 -8.99
C MET A 63 9.99 -8.25 -9.35
N ALA A 64 9.12 -8.03 -8.37
CA ALA A 64 7.75 -7.54 -8.57
C ALA A 64 7.67 -6.09 -9.06
N PHE A 65 8.68 -5.28 -8.73
CA PHE A 65 8.69 -3.84 -8.97
C PHE A 65 10.02 -3.37 -9.53
N SER A 66 9.97 -2.45 -10.50
CA SER A 66 11.16 -1.73 -10.98
C SER A 66 11.77 -0.83 -9.90
N GLU A 67 13.01 -0.40 -10.08
CA GLU A 67 13.68 0.55 -9.16
C GLU A 67 12.86 1.81 -8.91
N LYS A 68 12.25 2.37 -9.96
CA LYS A 68 11.40 3.56 -9.88
C LYS A 68 10.14 3.31 -9.05
N GLU A 69 9.48 2.17 -9.24
CA GLU A 69 8.31 1.79 -8.46
C GLU A 69 8.67 1.53 -7.00
N ARG A 70 9.82 0.89 -6.74
CA ARG A 70 10.32 0.70 -5.37
C ARG A 70 10.57 2.03 -4.67
N ALA A 71 11.16 3.02 -5.36
CA ALA A 71 11.32 4.36 -4.79
C ALA A 71 9.97 5.03 -4.45
N ILE A 72 8.96 4.87 -5.31
CA ILE A 72 7.59 5.36 -5.05
C ILE A 72 6.99 4.67 -3.81
N LEU A 73 7.15 3.35 -3.69
CA LEU A 73 6.66 2.58 -2.55
C LEU A 73 7.40 2.93 -1.25
N THR A 74 8.71 3.18 -1.32
CA THR A 74 9.50 3.67 -0.17
C THR A 74 9.03 5.04 0.31
N ASP A 75 8.65 5.94 -0.60
CA ASP A 75 8.10 7.23 -0.19
C ASP A 75 6.71 7.11 0.47
N PHE A 76 5.89 6.16 0.02
CA PHE A 76 4.64 5.82 0.71
C PHE A 76 4.92 5.24 2.10
N ASP A 77 5.84 4.28 2.19
CA ASP A 77 6.21 3.63 3.45
C ASP A 77 6.72 4.63 4.50
N LYS A 78 7.52 5.62 4.12
CA LYS A 78 7.94 6.70 5.03
C LYS A 78 6.76 7.50 5.59
N LYS A 79 5.80 7.86 4.74
CA LYS A 79 4.58 8.58 5.13
C LYS A 79 3.72 7.72 6.05
N PHE A 80 3.62 6.44 5.74
CA PHE A 80 2.89 5.46 6.53
C PHE A 80 3.51 5.29 7.92
N ASN A 81 4.82 5.05 8.01
CA ASN A 81 5.55 4.89 9.28
C ASN A 81 5.48 6.15 10.14
N TYR A 82 5.58 7.33 9.52
CA TYR A 82 5.37 8.59 10.25
C TYR A 82 4.00 8.62 10.95
N ILE A 83 2.93 8.18 10.30
CA ILE A 83 1.63 8.11 10.94
C ILE A 83 1.56 6.97 11.96
N SER A 84 2.05 5.78 11.64
CA SER A 84 2.06 4.62 12.54
C SER A 84 2.72 4.95 13.88
N ASP A 85 3.90 5.59 13.85
CA ASP A 85 4.65 5.98 15.04
C ASP A 85 3.95 7.06 15.89
N ASN A 86 3.09 7.87 15.27
CA ASN A 86 2.39 8.99 15.92
C ASN A 86 0.91 8.70 16.22
N THR A 87 0.41 7.51 15.88
CA THR A 87 -0.99 7.14 16.13
C THR A 87 -1.17 6.56 17.53
N LEU A 88 -2.38 6.71 18.08
CA LEU A 88 -2.74 6.15 19.38
C LEU A 88 -2.52 4.63 19.40
N LYS A 89 -1.94 4.12 20.50
CA LYS A 89 -1.77 2.67 20.74
C LYS A 89 -3.07 1.87 20.61
N ASN A 90 -4.21 2.53 20.85
CA ASN A 90 -5.54 1.98 20.62
C ASN A 90 -6.18 2.76 19.47
N LEU A 91 -6.08 2.20 18.26
CA LEU A 91 -6.79 2.72 17.09
C LEU A 91 -8.30 2.64 17.33
N PRO A 92 -9.06 3.70 16.98
CA PRO A 92 -10.51 3.59 16.96
C PRO A 92 -10.95 2.63 15.84
N ASP A 93 -12.18 2.14 15.94
CA ASP A 93 -12.80 1.35 14.86
C ASP A 93 -12.84 2.13 13.55
N ILE A 94 -12.89 1.42 12.42
CA ILE A 94 -12.69 2.01 11.11
C ILE A 94 -13.68 3.16 10.82
N GLU A 95 -14.92 3.06 11.29
CA GLU A 95 -15.94 4.11 11.15
C GLU A 95 -15.54 5.47 11.77
N ASN A 96 -14.70 5.42 12.81
CA ASN A 96 -14.17 6.60 13.48
C ASN A 96 -12.78 6.95 12.99
N PHE A 97 -11.94 5.96 12.69
CA PHE A 97 -10.59 6.18 12.15
C PHE A 97 -10.63 6.96 10.82
N VAL A 98 -11.57 6.64 9.92
CA VAL A 98 -11.72 7.34 8.63
C VAL A 98 -12.04 8.84 8.74
N LYS A 99 -12.36 9.33 9.95
CA LYS A 99 -12.64 10.75 10.21
C LYS A 99 -11.39 11.53 10.63
N THR A 100 -10.33 10.84 11.05
CA THR A 100 -9.13 11.46 11.62
C THR A 100 -8.23 12.10 10.56
N SER A 101 -7.29 12.95 11.00
CA SER A 101 -6.27 13.56 10.13
C SER A 101 -5.28 12.52 9.63
N GLU A 102 -4.94 11.56 10.49
CA GLU A 102 -3.98 10.48 10.24
C GLU A 102 -4.45 9.60 9.08
N TRP A 103 -5.71 9.16 9.13
CA TRP A 103 -6.30 8.38 8.05
C TRP A 103 -6.34 9.16 6.73
N LYS A 104 -6.79 10.42 6.76
CA LYS A 104 -6.87 11.26 5.54
C LYS A 104 -5.50 11.42 4.89
N PHE A 105 -4.45 11.54 5.69
CA PHE A 105 -3.09 11.65 5.21
C PHE A 105 -2.63 10.36 4.51
N ILE A 106 -2.80 9.19 5.13
CA ILE A 106 -2.42 7.90 4.51
C ILE A 106 -3.28 7.63 3.27
N ASN A 107 -4.60 7.87 3.34
CA ASN A 107 -5.52 7.70 2.22
C ASN A 107 -5.08 8.51 1.00
N GLN A 108 -4.78 9.81 1.19
CA GLN A 108 -4.28 10.66 0.12
C GLN A 108 -2.92 10.18 -0.40
N ALA A 109 -2.02 9.74 0.48
CA ALA A 109 -0.74 9.18 0.09
C ALA A 109 -0.91 7.91 -0.76
N ALA A 110 -1.86 7.03 -0.44
CA ALA A 110 -2.16 5.84 -1.22
C ALA A 110 -2.70 6.19 -2.62
N ILE A 111 -3.62 7.14 -2.71
CA ILE A 111 -4.16 7.66 -3.99
C ILE A 111 -3.02 8.19 -4.88
N GLU A 112 -2.12 9.00 -4.33
CA GLU A 112 -0.99 9.55 -5.07
C GLU A 112 0.00 8.47 -5.52
N THR A 113 0.25 7.49 -4.66
CA THR A 113 1.14 6.36 -4.93
C THR A 113 0.61 5.53 -6.09
N LEU A 114 -0.67 5.16 -6.06
CA LEU A 114 -1.33 4.44 -7.15
C LEU A 114 -1.28 5.20 -8.46
N LYS A 115 -1.52 6.53 -8.44
CA LYS A 115 -1.39 7.36 -9.64
C LYS A 115 0.02 7.24 -10.22
N LYS A 116 1.06 7.39 -9.39
CA LYS A 116 2.46 7.29 -9.84
C LYS A 116 2.82 5.90 -10.37
N LEU A 117 2.32 4.83 -9.75
CA LEU A 117 2.55 3.44 -10.19
C LEU A 117 1.83 3.10 -11.50
N ARG A 118 0.68 3.75 -11.78
CA ARG A 118 -0.13 3.53 -13.00
C ARG A 118 0.27 4.44 -14.16
N LEU A 119 1.08 5.48 -13.93
CA LEU A 119 1.54 6.35 -15.01
C LEU A 119 2.51 5.60 -15.93
N PRO A 120 2.28 5.58 -17.26
CA PRO A 120 3.27 5.06 -18.19
C PRO A 120 4.55 5.89 -18.06
N THR A 121 5.70 5.23 -17.96
CA THR A 121 6.97 5.93 -17.98
C THR A 121 7.15 6.53 -19.37
N ILE A 122 6.97 7.85 -19.50
CA ILE A 122 7.27 8.56 -20.73
C ILE A 122 8.79 8.57 -20.87
N THR A 123 9.33 7.64 -21.65
CA THR A 123 10.71 7.72 -22.13
C THR A 123 10.73 8.78 -23.21
N ILE A 124 11.20 9.98 -22.88
CA ILE A 124 11.50 10.99 -23.88
C ILE A 124 12.81 10.56 -24.53
N GLU A 125 12.74 9.85 -25.65
CA GLU A 125 13.93 9.64 -26.48
C GLU A 125 14.40 11.00 -26.97
N LYS A 126 15.58 11.42 -26.49
CA LYS A 126 16.30 12.56 -27.07
C LYS A 126 16.58 12.20 -28.53
N ARG A 127 15.83 12.80 -29.47
CA ARG A 127 16.25 12.87 -30.86
C ARG A 127 17.52 13.72 -30.90
N SER A 128 18.65 13.06 -31.16
CA SER A 128 19.88 13.72 -31.57
C SER A 128 19.62 14.43 -32.91
N TYR A 129 19.94 15.71 -32.96
CA TYR A 129 20.05 16.50 -34.19
C TYR A 129 21.42 16.26 -34.82
#